data_AF-A0A8J7JSQ0-F1
#
_entry.id   AF-A0A8J7JSQ0-F1
#
_cell.length_a   1.000
_cell.length_b   1.000
_cell.length_c   1.000
_cell.angle_alpha   90.00
_cell.angle_beta   90.00
_cell.angle_gamma   90.00
#
_symmetry.space_group_name_H-M   'P 1'
#
loop_
_entity.id
_entity.type
_entity.pdbx_description
1 polymer ?
#
loop_
_entity_poly.entity_id
_entity_poly.type
_entity_poly.pdbx_seq_one_letter_code
_entity_poly.pdbx_strand_id
1 'polypeptide(L)'
;MPPNPFLGVWQRRSIQFDQGPIETTQSVLWVQSETYFADVRSAPFAGRLTPERYRAMDWRSRFDADLLGFAGTFTWAEDPPTCTWYHRFALTPRQRPDTSCYQWLDAENFLEQGTCEDDEGRAHPFVEHWQRIHPGPVQVWHLDQGQLQGQALVAGAWAVVVHHWGSRSLFGQGLLSADPLQDSETFAAFSATAWHCQQGIWQPQFGTEASLGSPPQWTPVDLV
;
A
#
# COMPACT_ATOMS: atom_id res chain seq x y z
N MET A 1 -25.92 2.47 -7.89
CA MET A 1 -24.58 3.11 -7.77
C MET A 1 -23.89 2.96 -9.10
N PRO A 2 -23.13 3.97 -9.53
CA PRO A 2 -22.26 3.85 -10.70
C PRO A 2 -21.24 2.73 -10.48
N PRO A 3 -20.74 2.09 -11.55
CA PRO A 3 -19.69 1.08 -11.43
C PRO A 3 -18.44 1.74 -10.85
N ASN A 4 -17.78 1.06 -9.92
CA ASN A 4 -16.55 1.54 -9.31
C ASN A 4 -15.48 1.77 -10.41
N PRO A 5 -15.06 3.04 -10.64
CA PRO A 5 -14.19 3.34 -11.76
C PRO A 5 -12.74 2.89 -11.52
N PHE A 6 -12.41 2.54 -10.28
CA PHE A 6 -11.07 2.12 -9.87
C PHE A 6 -10.81 0.61 -9.99
N LEU A 7 -11.77 -0.19 -10.47
CA LEU A 7 -11.60 -1.64 -10.54
C LEU A 7 -10.39 -2.05 -11.39
N GLY A 8 -9.52 -2.91 -10.86
CA GLY A 8 -8.40 -3.49 -11.60
C GLY A 8 -7.05 -3.20 -10.98
N VAL A 9 -6.05 -3.08 -11.83
CA VAL A 9 -4.63 -2.93 -11.48
C VAL A 9 -4.13 -1.62 -12.04
N TRP A 10 -3.45 -0.86 -11.20
CA TRP A 10 -2.94 0.47 -11.48
C TRP A 10 -1.46 0.54 -11.17
N GLN A 11 -0.75 1.25 -12.02
CA GLN A 11 0.65 1.57 -11.84
C GLN A 11 0.79 3.08 -11.69
N ARG A 12 1.48 3.52 -10.64
CA ARG A 12 1.81 4.94 -10.50
C ARG A 12 2.88 5.31 -11.51
N ARG A 13 2.63 6.38 -12.26
CA ARG A 13 3.56 6.94 -13.26
C ARG A 13 4.43 8.02 -12.66
N SER A 14 3.89 8.81 -11.74
CA SER A 14 4.64 9.85 -11.07
C SER A 14 3.99 10.30 -9.77
N ILE A 15 4.76 10.98 -8.92
CA ILE A 15 4.28 11.76 -7.78
C ILE A 15 4.96 13.13 -7.76
N GLN A 16 4.25 14.15 -7.31
CA GLN A 16 4.79 15.49 -7.10
C GLN A 16 4.29 16.02 -5.75
N PHE A 17 5.20 16.51 -4.90
CA PHE A 17 4.88 17.20 -3.64
C PHE A 17 5.12 18.69 -3.76
N ASP A 18 4.30 19.52 -3.12
CA ASP A 18 4.54 20.97 -2.95
C ASP A 18 4.89 21.75 -4.24
N GLN A 19 4.39 21.31 -5.40
CA GLN A 19 4.78 21.85 -6.71
C GLN A 19 6.30 21.73 -7.01
N GLY A 20 7.00 20.86 -6.30
CA GLY A 20 8.40 20.51 -6.51
C GLY A 20 8.61 19.64 -7.76
N PRO A 21 9.77 18.97 -7.87
CA PRO A 21 10.04 18.07 -8.98
C PRO A 21 9.04 16.91 -9.07
N ILE A 22 8.74 16.48 -10.29
CA ILE A 22 7.99 15.25 -10.53
C ILE A 22 8.94 14.05 -10.35
N GLU A 23 8.60 13.15 -9.45
CA GLU A 23 9.35 11.93 -9.17
C GLU A 23 8.73 10.72 -9.90
N THR A 24 9.56 9.91 -10.56
CA THR A 24 9.13 8.73 -11.34
C THR A 24 9.92 7.46 -10.99
N THR A 25 10.80 7.53 -9.99
CA THR A 25 11.80 6.50 -9.69
C THR A 25 11.23 5.32 -8.89
N GLN A 26 10.21 5.57 -8.08
CA GLN A 26 9.58 4.54 -7.25
C GLN A 26 8.45 3.84 -8.02
N SER A 27 8.62 2.54 -8.25
CA SER A 27 7.59 1.65 -8.77
C SER A 27 6.50 1.44 -7.73
N VAL A 28 5.24 1.58 -8.13
CA VAL A 28 4.07 1.33 -7.28
C VAL A 28 3.04 0.54 -8.06
N LEU A 29 2.46 -0.47 -7.40
CA LEU A 29 1.37 -1.26 -7.92
C LEU A 29 0.21 -1.22 -6.93
N TRP A 30 -0.95 -0.79 -7.41
CA TRP A 30 -2.20 -0.75 -6.66
C TRP A 30 -3.23 -1.66 -7.33
N VAL A 31 -3.89 -2.50 -6.55
CA VAL A 31 -4.97 -3.37 -7.02
C VAL A 31 -6.23 -3.03 -6.23
N GLN A 32 -7.35 -2.85 -6.92
CA GLN A 32 -8.62 -2.48 -6.31
C GLN A 32 -9.77 -3.32 -6.86
N SER A 33 -10.47 -3.99 -5.94
CA SER A 33 -11.74 -4.67 -6.18
C SER A 33 -12.93 -3.74 -5.87
N GLU A 34 -14.13 -4.29 -5.80
CA GLU A 34 -15.33 -3.51 -5.45
C GLU A 34 -15.29 -2.91 -4.04
N THR A 35 -14.59 -3.56 -3.11
CA THR A 35 -14.60 -3.18 -1.67
C THR A 35 -13.24 -3.20 -1.00
N TYR A 36 -12.29 -3.97 -1.56
CA TYR A 36 -10.94 -4.15 -1.03
C TYR A 36 -9.89 -3.57 -1.96
N PHE A 37 -8.76 -3.18 -1.39
CA PHE A 37 -7.60 -2.69 -2.11
C PHE A 37 -6.29 -3.18 -1.49
N ALA A 38 -5.22 -3.24 -2.28
CA ALA A 38 -3.86 -3.39 -1.78
C ALA A 38 -2.87 -2.59 -2.65
N ASP A 39 -1.89 -1.98 -2.00
CA ASP A 39 -0.83 -1.17 -2.59
C ASP A 39 0.53 -1.66 -2.09
N VAL A 40 1.51 -1.64 -2.99
CA VAL A 40 2.91 -1.91 -2.66
C VAL A 40 3.80 -0.99 -3.45
N ARG A 41 4.88 -0.53 -2.82
CA ARG A 41 5.84 0.40 -3.38
C ARG A 41 7.25 -0.17 -3.26
N SER A 42 8.07 0.00 -4.30
CA SER A 42 9.49 -0.31 -4.21
C SER A 42 10.14 0.58 -3.15
N ALA A 43 11.05 0.04 -2.34
CA ALA A 43 11.78 0.85 -1.38
C ALA A 43 12.63 1.93 -2.10
N PRO A 44 12.49 3.23 -1.76
CA PRO A 44 13.30 4.29 -2.38
C PRO A 44 14.70 4.39 -1.79
N PHE A 45 15.05 3.49 -0.86
CA PHE A 45 16.32 3.49 -0.14
C PHE A 45 17.00 2.12 -0.18
N ALA A 46 18.33 2.14 -0.18
CA ALA A 46 19.13 0.92 -0.14
C ALA A 46 19.28 0.38 1.29
N GLY A 47 19.40 -0.94 1.44
CA GLY A 47 19.68 -1.61 2.72
C GLY A 47 18.46 -1.80 3.62
N ARG A 48 18.68 -2.40 4.79
CA ARG A 48 17.61 -2.74 5.73
C ARG A 48 16.99 -1.50 6.38
N LEU A 49 15.68 -1.51 6.55
CA LEU A 49 14.94 -0.56 7.37
C LEU A 49 14.84 -1.15 8.78
N THR A 50 15.61 -0.58 9.72
CA THR A 50 15.53 -0.93 11.14
C THR A 50 14.76 0.16 11.90
N PRO A 51 14.25 -0.12 13.11
CA PRO A 51 13.67 0.91 13.98
C PRO A 51 14.54 2.16 14.13
N GLU A 52 15.84 2.00 14.36
CA GLU A 52 16.78 3.11 14.56
C GLU A 52 16.91 3.95 13.29
N ARG A 53 17.02 3.27 12.13
CA ARG A 53 17.09 3.95 10.84
C ARG A 53 15.80 4.70 10.55
N TYR A 54 14.65 4.08 10.75
CA TYR A 54 13.35 4.72 10.55
C TYR A 54 13.23 6.00 11.41
N ARG A 55 13.59 5.93 12.70
CA ARG A 55 13.53 7.11 13.59
C ARG A 55 14.49 8.22 13.18
N ALA A 56 15.59 7.90 12.50
CA ALA A 56 16.57 8.85 12.00
C ALA A 56 16.26 9.42 10.61
N MET A 57 15.22 8.91 9.92
CA MET A 57 14.79 9.44 8.62
C MET A 57 14.16 10.83 8.78
N ASP A 58 14.40 11.70 7.78
CA ASP A 58 13.56 12.87 7.58
C ASP A 58 12.10 12.48 7.28
N TRP A 59 11.18 13.43 7.46
CA TRP A 59 9.75 13.21 7.29
C TRP A 59 9.40 12.61 5.92
N ARG A 60 10.07 13.03 4.84
CA ARG A 60 9.78 12.61 3.46
C ARG A 60 10.16 11.16 3.23
N SER A 61 11.35 10.77 3.69
CA SER A 61 11.85 9.39 3.64
C SER A 61 11.02 8.47 4.53
N ARG A 62 10.55 8.98 5.67
CA ARG A 62 9.66 8.27 6.59
C ARG A 62 8.28 8.04 5.98
N PHE A 63 7.71 9.06 5.31
CA PHE A 63 6.47 8.93 4.56
C PHE A 63 6.56 7.82 3.50
N ASP A 64 7.67 7.75 2.76
CA ASP A 64 7.87 6.65 1.80
C ASP A 64 8.00 5.28 2.48
N ALA A 65 8.67 5.23 3.64
CA ALA A 65 8.79 4.00 4.42
C ALA A 65 7.43 3.51 4.90
N ASP A 66 6.56 4.41 5.37
CA ASP A 66 5.21 4.10 5.84
C ASP A 66 4.30 3.55 4.74
N LEU A 67 4.57 3.92 3.49
CA LEU A 67 3.77 3.53 2.33
C LEU A 67 4.39 2.38 1.53
N LEU A 68 5.40 1.69 2.07
CA LEU A 68 6.01 0.54 1.37
C LEU A 68 5.00 -0.56 1.00
N GLY A 69 3.95 -0.72 1.80
CA GLY A 69 2.79 -1.50 1.41
C GLY A 69 1.69 -1.46 2.44
N PHE A 70 0.46 -1.60 1.96
CA PHE A 70 -0.73 -1.53 2.79
C PHE A 70 -1.94 -2.14 2.06
N ALA A 71 -2.92 -2.58 2.82
CA ALA A 71 -4.15 -3.18 2.30
C ALA A 71 -5.32 -2.96 3.26
N GLY A 72 -6.52 -2.98 2.71
CA GLY A 72 -7.74 -2.86 3.50
C GLY A 72 -8.98 -2.69 2.64
N THR A 73 -9.89 -1.86 3.13
CA THR A 73 -11.17 -1.53 2.47
C THR A 73 -11.22 -0.06 2.11
N PHE A 74 -12.06 0.31 1.15
CA PHE A 74 -12.21 1.70 0.76
C PHE A 74 -13.67 2.04 0.51
N THR A 75 -13.97 3.33 0.48
CA THR A 75 -15.23 3.88 0.00
C THR A 75 -14.94 4.99 -1.00
N TRP A 76 -15.85 5.23 -1.94
CA TRP A 76 -15.69 6.29 -2.93
C TRP A 76 -17.01 7.04 -3.16
N ALA A 77 -16.91 8.30 -3.56
CA ALA A 77 -18.02 9.18 -3.90
C ALA A 77 -17.72 9.89 -5.23
N GLU A 78 -18.73 10.12 -6.08
CA GLU A 78 -18.56 10.80 -7.38
C GLU A 78 -18.55 12.32 -7.29
N ASP A 79 -19.28 12.89 -6.33
CA ASP A 79 -19.50 14.32 -6.23
C ASP A 79 -19.35 14.79 -4.77
N PRO A 80 -18.19 15.35 -4.38
CA PRO A 80 -16.97 15.43 -5.18
C PRO A 80 -16.32 14.04 -5.38
N PRO A 81 -15.48 13.87 -6.43
CA PRO A 81 -14.74 12.64 -6.67
C PRO A 81 -13.72 12.41 -5.55
N THR A 82 -14.05 11.55 -4.59
CA THR A 82 -13.24 11.30 -3.40
C THR A 82 -13.16 9.81 -3.09
N CYS A 83 -11.97 9.34 -2.71
CA CYS A 83 -11.75 8.00 -2.20
C CYS A 83 -11.25 8.08 -0.75
N THR A 84 -11.74 7.19 0.10
CA THR A 84 -11.33 7.08 1.50
C THR A 84 -10.88 5.65 1.78
N TRP A 85 -9.64 5.49 2.24
CA TRP A 85 -9.02 4.19 2.48
C TRP A 85 -8.92 3.88 3.97
N TYR A 86 -9.39 2.69 4.35
CA TYR A 86 -9.36 2.17 5.71
C TYR A 86 -8.32 1.05 5.77
N HIS A 87 -7.13 1.38 6.26
CA HIS A 87 -5.98 0.49 6.25
C HIS A 87 -6.16 -0.56 7.36
N ARG A 88 -6.25 -1.83 6.98
CA ARG A 88 -6.23 -2.97 7.91
C ARG A 88 -4.80 -3.47 8.13
N PHE A 89 -4.03 -3.48 7.05
CA PHE A 89 -2.62 -3.89 7.04
C PHE A 89 -1.78 -2.73 6.55
N ALA A 90 -0.74 -2.40 7.30
CA ALA A 90 0.28 -1.42 6.95
C ALA A 90 1.49 -1.66 7.85
N LEU A 91 2.68 -1.27 7.36
CA LEU A 91 3.91 -1.29 8.14
C LEU A 91 3.70 -0.47 9.42
N THR A 92 3.30 0.79 9.27
CA THR A 92 2.83 1.65 10.36
C THR A 92 1.30 1.68 10.40
N PRO A 93 0.67 1.23 11.51
CA PRO A 93 -0.78 1.32 11.67
C PRO A 93 -1.27 2.77 11.54
N ARG A 94 -2.26 3.00 10.68
CA ARG A 94 -2.91 4.29 10.53
C ARG A 94 -4.03 4.42 11.56
N GLN A 95 -4.05 5.53 12.30
CA GLN A 95 -5.12 5.81 13.27
C GLN A 95 -6.39 6.35 12.63
N ARG A 96 -6.28 6.89 11.41
CA ARG A 96 -7.37 7.51 10.66
C ARG A 96 -7.35 6.99 9.22
N PRO A 97 -8.50 6.99 8.53
CA PRO A 97 -8.55 6.73 7.11
C PRO A 97 -7.80 7.82 6.34
N ASP A 98 -7.15 7.43 5.25
CA ASP A 98 -6.57 8.37 4.29
C ASP A 98 -7.67 8.81 3.29
N THR A 99 -7.63 10.04 2.81
CA THR A 99 -8.62 10.57 1.86
C THR A 99 -7.95 11.42 0.79
N SER A 100 -8.29 11.15 -0.48
CA SER A 100 -7.80 11.90 -1.63
C SER A 100 -8.92 12.19 -2.60
N CYS A 101 -8.80 13.31 -3.30
CA CYS A 101 -9.62 13.65 -4.45
C CYS A 101 -9.03 13.02 -5.71
N TYR A 102 -9.87 12.78 -6.72
CA TYR A 102 -9.40 12.26 -8.00
C TYR A 102 -9.95 13.02 -9.19
N GLN A 103 -9.15 13.07 -10.25
CA GLN A 103 -9.51 13.65 -11.54
C GLN A 103 -9.22 12.64 -12.65
N TRP A 104 -10.28 12.11 -13.25
CA TRP A 104 -10.17 11.25 -14.43
C TRP A 104 -9.66 12.05 -15.63
N LEU A 105 -8.60 11.54 -16.27
CA LEU A 105 -8.07 12.08 -17.51
C LEU A 105 -8.67 11.35 -18.72
N ASP A 106 -8.81 10.03 -18.59
CA ASP A 106 -9.53 9.13 -19.50
C ASP A 106 -9.92 7.84 -18.75
N ALA A 107 -10.34 6.77 -19.45
CA ALA A 107 -10.75 5.52 -18.83
C ALA A 107 -9.61 4.76 -18.13
N GLU A 108 -8.37 4.99 -18.55
CA GLU A 108 -7.17 4.27 -18.12
C GLU A 108 -6.23 5.15 -17.30
N ASN A 109 -6.52 6.45 -17.12
CA ASN A 109 -5.63 7.38 -16.42
C ASN A 109 -6.39 8.34 -15.51
N PHE A 110 -5.85 8.58 -14.31
CA PHE A 110 -6.36 9.61 -13.41
C PHE A 110 -5.24 10.24 -12.57
N LEU A 111 -5.53 11.43 -12.03
CA LEU A 111 -4.73 12.10 -11.01
C LEU A 111 -5.35 11.89 -9.64
N GLU A 112 -4.57 11.45 -8.67
CA GLU A 112 -4.92 11.49 -7.26
C GLU A 112 -4.32 12.75 -6.63
N GLN A 113 -5.09 13.43 -5.79
CA GLN A 113 -4.68 14.65 -5.11
C GLN A 113 -5.00 14.50 -3.63
N GLY A 114 -3.98 14.60 -2.79
CA GLY A 114 -4.12 14.45 -1.35
C GLY A 114 -3.18 15.36 -0.59
N THR A 115 -3.10 15.15 0.71
CA THR A 115 -2.20 15.88 1.61
C THR A 115 -1.67 14.90 2.64
N CYS A 116 -0.38 15.00 2.94
CA CYS A 116 0.22 14.35 4.10
C CYS A 116 0.74 15.40 5.09
N GLU A 117 0.94 15.00 6.33
CA GLU A 117 1.50 15.86 7.38
C GLU A 117 2.95 15.43 7.68
N ASP A 118 3.85 16.40 7.88
CA ASP A 118 5.20 16.15 8.41
C ASP A 118 5.19 15.95 9.94
N ASP A 119 6.38 15.74 10.52
CA ASP A 119 6.55 15.52 11.96
C ASP A 119 6.15 16.75 12.80
N GLU A 120 6.10 17.94 12.20
CA GLU A 120 5.66 19.20 12.79
C GLU A 120 4.15 19.48 12.58
N GLY A 121 3.43 18.58 11.89
CA GLY A 121 2.02 18.73 11.57
C GLY A 121 1.73 19.71 10.43
N ARG A 122 2.74 20.02 9.60
CA ARG A 122 2.57 20.83 8.40
C ARG A 122 2.03 19.98 7.27
N ALA A 123 1.01 20.49 6.60
CA ALA A 123 0.43 19.88 5.41
C ALA A 123 1.33 20.03 4.17
N HIS A 124 1.54 18.92 3.47
CA HIS A 124 2.24 18.80 2.19
C HIS A 124 1.29 18.24 1.13
N PRO A 125 0.75 19.06 0.21
CA PRO A 125 -0.06 18.57 -0.90
C PRO A 125 0.78 17.70 -1.85
N PHE A 126 0.14 16.65 -2.36
CA PHE A 126 0.72 15.80 -3.39
C PHE A 126 -0.24 15.56 -4.55
N VAL A 127 0.34 15.24 -5.71
CA VAL A 127 -0.38 14.75 -6.89
C VAL A 127 0.29 13.46 -7.38
N GLU A 128 -0.46 12.35 -7.42
CA GLU A 128 -0.01 11.10 -8.04
C GLU A 128 -0.72 10.92 -9.39
N HIS A 129 0.03 10.48 -10.41
CA HIS A 129 -0.53 10.09 -11.70
C HIS A 129 -0.59 8.57 -11.79
N TRP A 130 -1.77 8.05 -12.05
CA TRP A 130 -2.05 6.62 -12.12
C TRP A 130 -2.47 6.19 -13.52
N GLN A 131 -1.94 5.05 -13.96
CA GLN A 131 -2.36 4.40 -15.20
C GLN A 131 -2.84 2.97 -14.91
N ARG A 132 -4.00 2.61 -15.45
CA ARG A 132 -4.54 1.26 -15.41
C ARG A 132 -3.73 0.36 -16.33
N ILE A 133 -3.35 -0.80 -15.83
CA ILE A 133 -2.63 -1.83 -16.59
C ILE A 133 -3.46 -3.11 -16.77
N HIS A 134 -4.55 -3.26 -15.99
CA HIS A 134 -5.51 -4.36 -16.15
C HIS A 134 -6.89 -3.95 -15.61
N PRO A 135 -8.00 -4.19 -16.33
CA PRO A 135 -9.35 -3.74 -15.91
C PRO A 135 -10.03 -4.64 -14.88
N GLY A 136 -9.48 -5.82 -14.59
CA GLY A 136 -10.09 -6.84 -13.75
C GLY A 136 -10.68 -8.00 -14.57
N PRO A 137 -11.52 -8.87 -13.96
CA PRO A 137 -11.99 -8.81 -12.57
C PRO A 137 -10.86 -9.01 -11.57
N VAL A 138 -11.08 -8.52 -10.35
CA VAL A 138 -10.13 -8.65 -9.23
C VAL A 138 -10.69 -9.65 -8.24
N GLN A 139 -9.91 -10.68 -7.97
CA GLN A 139 -10.19 -11.68 -6.94
C GLN A 139 -9.51 -11.24 -5.64
N VAL A 140 -10.17 -11.48 -4.52
CA VAL A 140 -9.70 -11.10 -3.18
C VAL A 140 -9.61 -12.35 -2.33
N TRP A 141 -8.45 -12.56 -1.70
CA TRP A 141 -8.22 -13.62 -0.74
C TRP A 141 -7.81 -13.02 0.59
N HIS A 142 -8.32 -13.62 1.66
CA HIS A 142 -7.94 -13.28 3.02
C HIS A 142 -7.23 -14.48 3.64
N LEU A 143 -6.16 -14.20 4.37
CA LEU A 143 -5.56 -15.15 5.29
C LEU A 143 -5.91 -14.70 6.70
N ASP A 144 -6.56 -15.57 7.46
CA ASP A 144 -6.85 -15.35 8.88
C ASP A 144 -6.58 -16.68 9.62
N GLN A 145 -5.30 -16.99 9.84
CA GLN A 145 -4.84 -18.23 10.49
C GLN A 145 -4.02 -17.92 11.75
N GLY A 146 -4.71 -17.80 12.89
CA GLY A 146 -4.08 -17.49 14.17
C GLY A 146 -3.39 -16.12 14.13
N GLN A 147 -2.07 -16.11 14.25
CA GLN A 147 -1.27 -14.87 14.17
C GLN A 147 -0.91 -14.47 12.74
N LEU A 148 -1.16 -15.32 11.74
CA LEU A 148 -0.92 -15.01 10.33
C LEU A 148 -2.18 -14.38 9.74
N GLN A 149 -2.08 -13.10 9.39
CA GLN A 149 -3.17 -12.36 8.77
C GLN A 149 -2.71 -11.68 7.49
N GLY A 150 -3.58 -11.62 6.48
CA GLY A 150 -3.22 -10.96 5.24
C GLY A 150 -4.36 -10.82 4.26
N GLN A 151 -4.06 -10.06 3.20
CA GLN A 151 -4.94 -9.82 2.09
C GLN A 151 -4.14 -9.92 0.79
N ALA A 152 -4.66 -10.68 -0.17
CA ALA A 152 -4.11 -10.78 -1.50
C ALA A 152 -5.18 -10.37 -2.52
N LEU A 153 -4.77 -9.57 -3.51
CA LEU A 153 -5.61 -9.18 -4.63
C LEU A 153 -4.92 -9.61 -5.92
N VAL A 154 -5.63 -10.32 -6.78
CA VAL A 154 -5.11 -10.83 -8.07
C VAL A 154 -6.06 -10.41 -9.18
N ALA A 155 -5.49 -9.94 -10.29
CA ALA A 155 -6.23 -9.63 -11.50
C ALA A 155 -5.35 -9.89 -12.73
N GLY A 156 -5.81 -10.79 -13.59
CA GLY A 156 -5.04 -11.26 -14.74
C GLY A 156 -3.71 -11.86 -14.30
N ALA A 157 -2.61 -11.32 -14.83
CA ALA A 157 -1.25 -11.76 -14.51
C ALA A 157 -0.63 -11.01 -13.32
N TRP A 158 -1.37 -10.16 -12.60
CA TRP A 158 -0.82 -9.34 -11.53
C TRP A 158 -1.40 -9.72 -10.17
N ALA A 159 -0.58 -9.65 -9.13
CA ALA A 159 -1.04 -9.78 -7.76
C ALA A 159 -0.32 -8.81 -6.82
N VAL A 160 -1.03 -8.34 -5.80
CA VAL A 160 -0.43 -7.70 -4.62
C VAL A 160 -0.81 -8.52 -3.41
N VAL A 161 0.19 -8.88 -2.62
CA VAL A 161 0.06 -9.69 -1.42
C VAL A 161 0.59 -8.88 -0.24
N VAL A 162 -0.26 -8.60 0.74
CA VAL A 162 0.09 -7.85 1.96
C VAL A 162 -0.29 -8.69 3.17
N HIS A 163 0.64 -8.86 4.09
CA HIS A 163 0.42 -9.71 5.25
C HIS A 163 1.27 -9.30 6.44
N HIS A 164 0.78 -9.70 7.59
CA HIS A 164 1.36 -9.42 8.88
C HIS A 164 1.32 -10.71 9.70
N TRP A 165 2.37 -10.95 10.49
CA TRP A 165 2.41 -12.07 11.42
C TRP A 165 2.85 -11.64 12.81
N GLY A 166 2.59 -12.47 13.81
CA GLY A 166 2.84 -12.12 15.20
C GLY A 166 1.65 -11.40 15.87
N SER A 167 1.69 -11.34 17.20
CA SER A 167 0.61 -10.82 18.03
C SER A 167 0.52 -9.29 17.96
N ARG A 168 -0.07 -8.73 16.89
CA ARG A 168 -0.70 -7.42 17.04
C ARG A 168 -1.93 -7.64 17.92
N SER A 169 -1.90 -7.10 19.14
CA SER A 169 -3.09 -7.02 19.98
C SER A 169 -4.08 -6.06 19.30
N LEU A 170 -4.84 -6.57 18.33
CA LEU A 170 -5.78 -5.80 17.51
C LEU A 170 -7.06 -5.44 18.28
N PHE A 171 -7.17 -5.81 19.55
CA PHE A 171 -8.34 -5.55 20.39
C PHE A 171 -7.93 -5.04 21.78
N GLY A 172 -7.39 -3.83 21.80
CA GLY A 172 -7.31 -3.01 23.01
C GLY A 172 -8.03 -1.69 22.78
N GLN A 173 -9.31 -1.61 23.16
CA GLN A 173 -9.93 -0.32 23.40
C GLN A 173 -9.18 0.36 24.54
N GLY A 174 -8.24 1.24 24.22
CA GLY A 174 -7.48 2.00 25.20
C GLY A 174 -6.07 2.34 24.72
N LEU A 175 -5.89 3.61 24.33
CA LEU A 175 -4.60 4.32 24.31
C LEU A 175 -3.39 3.49 23.85
N LEU A 176 -3.29 3.18 22.55
CA LEU A 176 -2.03 2.71 21.98
C LEU A 176 -1.12 3.91 21.68
N SER A 177 -0.48 4.41 22.74
CA SER A 177 0.72 5.25 22.72
C SER A 177 2.00 4.40 22.74
N ALA A 178 1.94 3.15 22.28
CA ALA A 178 3.14 2.36 22.06
C ALA A 178 3.61 2.62 20.63
N ASP A 179 4.76 3.28 20.50
CA ASP A 179 5.47 3.42 19.23
C ASP A 179 5.45 2.06 18.50
N PRO A 180 4.74 1.90 17.36
CA PRO A 180 4.57 0.61 16.68
C PRO A 180 5.89 0.06 16.10
N LEU A 181 6.98 0.79 16.34
CA LEU A 181 8.32 0.62 15.81
C LEU A 181 9.33 0.27 16.92
N GLN A 182 8.88 -0.17 18.10
CA GLN A 182 9.78 -0.44 19.23
C GLN A 182 10.72 -1.62 19.03
N ASP A 183 10.31 -2.65 18.29
CA ASP A 183 11.15 -3.84 18.10
C ASP A 183 11.30 -4.23 16.62
N SER A 184 12.45 -4.83 16.33
CA SER A 184 12.80 -5.33 14.99
C SER A 184 11.94 -6.53 14.56
N GLU A 185 11.34 -7.25 15.51
CA GLU A 185 10.48 -8.41 15.23
C GLU A 185 9.15 -7.96 14.60
N THR A 186 8.60 -6.83 15.03
CA THR A 186 7.37 -6.18 14.56
C THR A 186 7.57 -5.62 13.15
N PHE A 187 8.75 -5.04 12.87
CA PHE A 187 9.14 -4.65 11.51
C PHE A 187 9.29 -5.87 10.59
N ALA A 188 9.92 -6.93 11.09
CA ALA A 188 10.07 -8.17 10.36
C ALA A 188 8.73 -8.91 10.21
N ALA A 189 7.74 -8.63 11.05
CA ALA A 189 6.40 -9.22 11.04
C ALA A 189 5.47 -8.65 9.96
N PHE A 190 6.00 -7.94 8.97
CA PHE A 190 5.25 -7.39 7.86
C PHE A 190 5.90 -7.73 6.52
N SER A 191 5.09 -8.04 5.52
CA SER A 191 5.54 -8.08 4.14
C SER A 191 4.45 -7.64 3.17
N ALA A 192 4.88 -6.92 2.13
CA ALA A 192 4.07 -6.56 0.99
C ALA A 192 4.86 -6.77 -0.30
N THR A 193 4.24 -7.38 -1.30
CA THR A 193 4.93 -7.79 -2.53
C THR A 193 4.02 -7.68 -3.74
N ALA A 194 4.52 -7.05 -4.81
CA ALA A 194 3.94 -7.11 -6.14
C ALA A 194 4.48 -8.33 -6.89
N TRP A 195 3.58 -9.07 -7.53
CA TRP A 195 3.89 -10.25 -8.32
C TRP A 195 3.35 -10.11 -9.74
N HIS A 196 4.07 -10.72 -10.68
CA HIS A 196 3.63 -10.88 -12.06
C HIS A 196 3.75 -12.35 -12.49
N CYS A 197 2.72 -12.86 -13.17
CA CYS A 197 2.68 -14.21 -13.71
C CYS A 197 3.10 -14.19 -15.17
N GLN A 198 4.28 -14.75 -15.46
CA GLN A 198 4.78 -14.90 -16.82
C GLN A 198 4.87 -16.39 -17.15
N GLN A 199 4.19 -16.80 -18.24
CA GLN A 199 4.17 -18.20 -18.68
C GLN A 199 3.70 -19.19 -17.59
N GLY A 200 2.75 -18.77 -16.75
CA GLY A 200 2.22 -19.58 -15.65
C GLY A 200 3.10 -19.60 -14.39
N ILE A 201 4.19 -18.83 -14.36
CA ILE A 201 5.10 -18.76 -13.21
C ILE A 201 4.99 -17.37 -12.57
N TRP A 202 4.65 -17.35 -11.29
CA TRP A 202 4.64 -16.14 -10.48
C TRP A 202 6.04 -15.71 -10.09
N GLN A 203 6.37 -14.45 -10.33
CA GLN A 203 7.66 -13.85 -10.00
C GLN A 203 7.48 -12.55 -9.21
N PRO A 204 8.19 -12.37 -8.08
CA PRO A 204 8.14 -11.11 -7.36
C PRO A 204 8.79 -10.01 -8.20
N GLN A 205 8.16 -8.85 -8.26
CA GLN A 205 8.65 -7.69 -9.01
C GLN A 205 9.38 -6.73 -8.09
N PHE A 206 8.72 -6.36 -7.00
CA PHE A 206 9.26 -5.53 -5.93
C PHE A 206 8.39 -5.69 -4.69
N GLY A 207 8.94 -5.33 -3.55
CA GLY A 207 8.27 -5.46 -2.27
C GLY A 207 9.18 -5.09 -1.13
N THR A 208 8.73 -5.43 0.07
CA THR A 208 9.41 -5.08 1.31
C THR A 208 10.51 -6.06 1.71
N GLU A 209 10.73 -7.15 0.99
CA GLU A 209 11.68 -8.21 1.36
C GLU A 209 13.11 -7.69 1.41
N ALA A 210 13.47 -6.79 0.49
CA ALA A 210 14.79 -6.17 0.44
C ALA A 210 15.02 -5.20 1.61
N SER A 211 13.98 -4.49 2.05
CA SER A 211 14.08 -3.50 3.14
C SER A 211 13.84 -4.10 4.52
N LEU A 212 12.84 -4.95 4.70
CA LEU A 212 12.44 -5.54 5.99
C LEU A 212 13.12 -6.88 6.28
N GLY A 213 13.54 -7.59 5.24
CA GLY A 213 14.23 -8.87 5.39
C GLY A 213 13.40 -10.08 5.65
N SER A 214 12.09 -9.91 5.58
CA SER A 214 11.15 -10.99 5.69
C SER A 214 10.58 -11.32 4.32
N PRO A 215 10.83 -12.53 3.80
CA PRO A 215 10.13 -12.99 2.62
C PRO A 215 8.64 -13.19 2.94
N PRO A 216 7.78 -13.13 1.93
CA PRO A 216 6.37 -13.40 2.11
C PRO A 216 6.18 -14.86 2.57
N GLN A 217 5.35 -15.07 3.60
CA GLN A 217 5.04 -16.40 4.17
C GLN A 217 3.99 -17.15 3.33
N TRP A 218 3.37 -16.45 2.39
CA TRP A 218 2.40 -16.93 1.43
C TRP A 218 2.58 -16.17 0.12
N THR A 219 2.30 -16.82 -0.99
CA THR A 219 2.50 -16.30 -2.34
C THR A 219 1.23 -16.48 -3.16
N PRO A 220 1.12 -15.86 -4.35
CA PRO A 220 0.00 -16.13 -5.24
C PRO A 220 -0.14 -17.60 -5.66
N VAL A 221 0.92 -18.42 -5.54
CA VAL A 221 0.88 -19.87 -5.82
C VAL A 221 0.02 -20.60 -4.79
N ASP A 222 0.01 -20.13 -3.54
CA ASP A 222 -0.73 -20.75 -2.44
C ASP A 222 -2.24 -20.42 -2.48
N LEU A 223 -2.67 -19.58 -3.43
CA LEU A 223 -4.05 -19.17 -3.64
C LEU A 223 -4.81 -20.02 -4.67
N VAL A 224 -4.10 -20.93 -5.38
CA VAL A 224 -4.61 -21.76 -6.48
C VAL A 224 -4.99 -23.16 -6.00
#